data_AF-A0A5C7VLI0-F1
#
_entry.id   AF-A0A5C7VLI0-F1
#
_cell.length_a   1.000
_cell.length_b   1.000
_cell.length_c   1.000
_cell.angle_alpha   90.00
_cell.angle_beta   90.00
_cell.angle_gamma   90.00
#
_symmetry.space_group_name_H-M   'P 1'
#
loop_
_entity.id
_entity.type
_entity.pdbx_description
1 polymer ?
#
loop_
_entity_poly.entity_id
_entity_poly.type
_entity_poly.pdbx_seq_one_letter_code
_entity_poly.pdbx_strand_id
1 'polypeptide(L)'
;MAMTPPSPLLQGLQGLALRLHQASSAQDWAAVGAADAALADLLRGLRPEGLATAERGALNNLRLLHTQVRADCERELEALRSTLNQMQERRTAWSAYAESQDWSPETP
;
A
#
# COMPACT_ATOMS: atom_id res chain seq x y z
N MET A 1 21.66 -34.66 -8.36
CA MET A 1 21.93 -33.32 -7.79
C MET A 1 21.04 -33.18 -6.57
N ALA A 2 21.61 -33.17 -5.36
CA ALA A 2 20.83 -33.01 -4.14
C ALA A 2 20.32 -31.56 -4.08
N MET A 3 19.01 -31.38 -4.22
CA MET A 3 18.36 -30.10 -4.01
C MET A 3 18.42 -29.81 -2.51
N THR A 4 19.42 -29.05 -2.06
CA THR A 4 19.46 -28.58 -0.68
C THR A 4 18.14 -27.86 -0.38
N PRO A 5 17.43 -28.22 0.70
CA PRO A 5 16.19 -27.55 1.02
C PRO A 5 16.46 -26.04 1.21
N PRO A 6 15.58 -25.16 0.70
CA PRO A 6 15.77 -23.72 0.86
C PRO A 6 15.82 -23.40 2.35
N SER A 7 16.72 -22.49 2.73
CA SER A 7 16.87 -22.07 4.11
C SER A 7 15.53 -21.54 4.65
N PRO A 8 15.24 -21.72 5.96
CA PRO A 8 13.99 -21.24 6.55
C PRO A 8 13.82 -19.73 6.37
N LEU A 9 14.93 -18.99 6.34
CA LEU A 9 14.97 -17.58 6.01
C LEU A 9 14.50 -17.30 4.57
N LEU A 10 15.02 -18.04 3.59
CA LEU A 10 14.62 -17.90 2.19
C LEU A 10 13.12 -18.19 2.00
N GLN A 11 12.60 -19.23 2.65
CA GLN A 11 11.18 -19.55 2.65
C GLN A 11 10.34 -18.43 3.28
N GLY A 12 10.78 -17.88 4.41
CA GLY A 12 10.12 -16.75 5.08
C GLY A 12 10.04 -15.51 4.18
N LEU A 13 11.16 -15.14 3.54
CA LEU A 13 11.21 -14.00 2.60
C LEU A 13 10.30 -14.21 1.40
N GLN A 14 10.30 -15.39 0.80
CA GLN A 14 9.42 -15.71 -0.34
C GLN A 14 7.95 -15.71 0.05
N GLY A 15 7.61 -16.24 1.24
CA GLY A 15 6.25 -16.23 1.77
C GLY A 15 5.73 -14.81 2.04
N LEU A 16 6.58 -13.93 2.60
CA LEU A 16 6.24 -12.52 2.79
C LEU A 16 6.08 -11.78 1.46
N ALA A 17 6.96 -12.03 0.49
CA ALA A 17 6.82 -11.46 -0.86
C ALA A 17 5.47 -11.84 -1.49
N LEU A 18 5.08 -13.11 -1.39
CA LEU A 18 3.80 -13.59 -1.93
C LEU A 18 2.61 -12.92 -1.24
N ARG A 19 2.62 -12.84 0.09
CA ARG A 19 1.54 -12.19 0.85
C ARG A 19 1.43 -10.70 0.51
N LEU A 20 2.55 -9.99 0.43
CA LEU A 20 2.57 -8.57 0.10
C LEU A 20 2.02 -8.33 -1.32
N HIS A 21 2.40 -9.17 -2.27
CA HIS A 21 1.89 -9.09 -3.65
C HIS A 21 0.39 -9.39 -3.74
N GLN A 22 -0.09 -10.42 -3.04
CA GLN A 22 -1.51 -10.77 -3.00
C GLN A 22 -2.34 -9.68 -2.32
N ALA A 23 -1.89 -9.17 -1.18
CA ALA A 23 -2.57 -8.10 -0.46
C ALA A 23 -2.65 -6.81 -1.30
N SER A 24 -1.55 -6.44 -1.96
CA SER A 24 -1.53 -5.30 -2.89
C SER A 24 -2.47 -5.50 -4.07
N SER A 25 -2.51 -6.71 -4.66
CA SER A 25 -3.39 -7.01 -5.81
C SER A 25 -4.87 -7.02 -5.41
N ALA A 26 -5.17 -7.41 -4.17
CA ALA A 26 -6.51 -7.38 -3.61
C ALA A 26 -6.92 -6.00 -3.07
N GLN A 27 -6.02 -5.00 -3.14
CA GLN A 27 -6.19 -3.67 -2.51
C GLN A 27 -6.54 -3.76 -1.00
N ASP A 28 -6.10 -4.83 -0.33
CA ASP A 28 -6.27 -5.00 1.11
C ASP A 28 -5.13 -4.33 1.85
N TRP A 29 -5.27 -3.02 2.05
CA TRP A 29 -4.25 -2.17 2.68
C TRP A 29 -3.95 -2.57 4.13
N ALA A 30 -4.90 -3.18 4.84
CA ALA A 30 -4.68 -3.71 6.18
C ALA A 30 -3.77 -4.94 6.14
N ALA A 31 -4.01 -5.85 5.20
CA ALA A 31 -3.12 -7.00 4.97
C ALA A 31 -1.73 -6.58 4.46
N VAL A 32 -1.62 -5.52 3.66
CA VAL A 32 -0.33 -4.92 3.27
C VAL A 32 0.44 -4.46 4.51
N GLY A 33 -0.20 -3.73 5.42
CA GLY A 33 0.43 -3.27 6.67
C GLY A 33 0.87 -4.43 7.58
N ALA A 34 0.07 -5.50 7.68
CA ALA A 34 0.44 -6.68 8.45
C ALA A 34 1.65 -7.43 7.84
N ALA A 35 1.69 -7.55 6.50
CA ALA A 35 2.81 -8.16 5.81
C ALA A 35 4.10 -7.33 5.94
N ASP A 36 3.99 -6.00 5.90
CA ASP A 36 5.12 -5.09 6.09
C ASP A 36 5.66 -5.12 7.53
N ALA A 37 4.78 -5.14 8.54
CA ALA A 37 5.20 -5.28 9.94
C ALA A 37 5.97 -6.60 10.17
N ALA A 38 5.44 -7.70 9.65
CA ALA A 38 6.09 -9.02 9.73
C ALA A 38 7.44 -9.03 9.00
N LEU A 39 7.56 -8.31 7.88
CA LEU A 39 8.81 -8.10 7.18
C LEU A 39 9.81 -7.30 8.02
N ALA A 40 9.39 -6.19 8.63
CA ALA A 40 10.24 -5.36 9.47
C ALA A 40 10.76 -6.12 10.70
N ASP A 41 9.94 -6.99 11.31
CA ASP A 41 10.36 -7.89 12.38
C ASP A 41 11.43 -8.88 11.91
N LEU A 42 11.23 -9.50 10.74
CA LEU A 42 12.19 -10.44 10.15
C LEU A 42 13.52 -9.76 9.80
N LEU A 43 13.47 -8.55 9.26
CA LEU A 43 14.67 -7.77 8.92
C LEU A 43 15.43 -7.28 10.15
N ARG A 44 14.73 -6.96 11.26
CA ARG A 44 15.37 -6.52 12.52
C ARG A 44 16.29 -7.59 13.11
N GLY A 45 15.96 -8.86 12.96
CA GLY A 45 16.78 -9.98 13.42
C GLY A 45 17.89 -10.40 12.45
N LEU A 46 17.94 -9.81 11.26
CA LEU A 46 18.77 -10.28 10.17
C LEU A 46 20.19 -9.69 10.23
N ARG A 47 21.22 -10.54 10.15
CA ARG A 47 22.60 -10.09 9.95
C ARG A 47 23.03 -10.26 8.50
N PRO A 48 23.44 -9.18 7.81
CA PRO A 48 23.77 -9.22 6.39
C PRO A 48 25.05 -10.01 6.09
N GLU A 49 25.96 -10.15 7.06
CA GLU A 49 27.25 -10.84 6.87
C GLU A 49 27.11 -12.36 6.62
N GLY A 50 25.99 -12.97 7.01
CA GLY A 50 25.76 -14.42 6.92
C GLY A 50 24.90 -14.89 5.74
N LEU A 51 24.46 -13.96 4.86
CA LEU A 51 23.46 -14.28 3.85
C LEU A 51 24.03 -15.00 2.62
N ALA A 52 23.45 -16.15 2.32
CA ALA A 52 23.68 -16.85 1.07
C ALA A 52 23.23 -15.99 -0.14
N THR A 53 23.78 -16.26 -1.32
CA THR A 53 23.46 -15.53 -2.55
C THR A 53 21.95 -15.59 -2.87
N ALA A 54 21.30 -16.72 -2.60
CA ALA A 54 19.85 -16.88 -2.80
C ALA A 54 19.02 -15.98 -1.87
N GLU A 55 19.45 -15.83 -0.62
CA GLU A 55 18.76 -14.98 0.38
C GLU A 55 18.92 -13.50 0.04
N ARG A 56 20.13 -13.09 -0.39
CA ARG A 56 20.37 -11.75 -0.93
C ARG A 56 19.51 -11.46 -2.16
N GLY A 57 19.36 -12.44 -3.06
CA GLY A 57 18.46 -12.35 -4.21
C GLY A 57 17.00 -12.15 -3.80
N ALA A 58 16.52 -12.93 -2.84
CA ALA A 58 15.17 -12.82 -2.31
C ALA A 58 14.90 -11.47 -1.62
N LEU A 59 15.87 -10.96 -0.84
CA LEU A 59 15.79 -9.64 -0.23
C LEU A 59 15.73 -8.52 -1.26
N ASN A 60 16.56 -8.59 -2.31
CA ASN A 60 16.53 -7.61 -3.39
C ASN A 60 15.19 -7.61 -4.13
N ASN A 61 14.65 -8.80 -4.44
CA ASN A 61 13.34 -8.91 -5.07
C ASN A 61 12.24 -8.32 -4.18
N LEU A 62 12.27 -8.64 -2.89
CA LEU A 62 11.30 -8.15 -1.92
C LEU A 62 11.41 -6.62 -1.72
N ARG A 63 12.61 -6.04 -1.81
CA ARG A 63 12.81 -4.58 -1.82
C ARG A 63 12.17 -3.91 -3.04
N LEU A 64 12.31 -4.52 -4.23
CA LEU A 64 11.68 -4.01 -5.45
C LEU A 64 10.15 -4.07 -5.32
N LEU A 65 9.62 -5.20 -4.85
CA LEU A 65 8.19 -5.37 -4.62
C LEU A 65 7.66 -4.35 -3.60
N HIS A 66 8.33 -4.17 -2.48
CA HIS A 66 7.94 -3.17 -1.47
C HIS A 66 7.90 -1.74 -2.05
N THR A 67 8.88 -1.40 -2.90
CA THR A 67 8.91 -0.10 -3.58
C THR A 67 7.71 0.07 -4.51
N GLN A 68 7.33 -0.98 -5.25
CA GLN A 68 6.15 -0.96 -6.10
C GLN A 68 4.86 -0.81 -5.29
N VAL A 69 4.69 -1.62 -4.24
CA VAL A 69 3.49 -1.58 -3.38
C VAL A 69 3.33 -0.21 -2.73
N ARG A 70 4.43 0.42 -2.31
CA ARG A 70 4.40 1.79 -1.81
C ARG A 70 3.89 2.79 -2.86
N ALA A 71 4.36 2.69 -4.10
CA ALA A 71 3.88 3.54 -5.19
C ALA A 71 2.39 3.29 -5.49
N ASP A 72 1.91 2.05 -5.32
CA ASP A 72 0.49 1.70 -5.47
C ASP A 72 -0.35 2.35 -4.36
N CYS A 73 0.10 2.27 -3.10
CA CYS A 73 -0.54 2.96 -1.98
C CYS A 73 -0.61 4.48 -2.18
N GLU A 74 0.49 5.10 -2.63
CA GLU A 74 0.54 6.55 -2.89
C GLU A 74 -0.46 6.97 -4.00
N ARG A 75 -0.58 6.16 -5.07
CA ARG A 75 -1.56 6.39 -6.15
C ARG A 75 -2.99 6.27 -5.67
N GLU A 76 -3.31 5.25 -4.87
CA GLU A 76 -4.66 5.07 -4.33
C GLU A 76 -5.04 6.22 -3.39
N LEU A 77 -4.09 6.68 -2.57
CA LEU A 77 -4.31 7.78 -1.64
C LEU A 77 -4.59 9.10 -2.37
N GLU A 78 -3.90 9.36 -3.48
CA GLU A 78 -4.18 10.51 -4.34
C GLU A 78 -5.53 10.41 -5.04
N ALA A 79 -5.92 9.22 -5.50
CA ALA A 79 -7.24 9.00 -6.10
C ALA A 79 -8.38 9.24 -5.09
N LEU A 80 -8.22 8.77 -3.84
CA LEU A 80 -9.15 9.02 -2.75
C LEU A 80 -9.22 10.52 -2.42
N ARG A 81 -8.07 11.20 -2.37
CA ARG A 81 -8.01 12.64 -2.11
C ARG A 81 -8.72 13.45 -3.19
N SER A 82 -8.51 13.12 -4.46
CA SER A 82 -9.22 13.74 -5.59
C SER A 82 -10.74 13.52 -5.49
N THR A 83 -11.16 12.31 -5.13
CA THR A 83 -12.59 11.98 -4.97
C THR A 83 -13.23 12.78 -3.85
N LEU A 84 -12.55 12.90 -2.70
CA LEU A 84 -13.03 13.68 -1.56
C LEU A 84 -13.13 15.17 -1.90
N ASN A 85 -12.13 15.74 -2.59
CA ASN A 85 -12.17 17.13 -3.03
C ASN A 85 -13.37 17.38 -3.96
N GLN A 86 -13.61 16.50 -4.94
CA GLN A 86 -14.77 16.61 -5.83
C GLN A 86 -16.11 16.54 -5.07
N MET A 87 -16.22 15.69 -4.05
CA MET A 87 -17.43 15.63 -3.21
C MET A 87 -17.62 16.91 -2.39
N GLN A 88 -16.54 17.48 -1.85
CA GLN A 88 -16.58 18.74 -1.12
C GLN A 88 -16.98 19.90 -2.03
N GLU A 89 -16.38 20.02 -3.22
CA GLU A 89 -16.72 21.05 -4.21
C GLU A 89 -18.19 20.95 -4.64
N ARG A 90 -18.69 19.74 -4.91
CA ARG A 90 -20.11 19.53 -5.21
C ARG A 90 -20.99 19.98 -4.05
N ARG A 91 -20.67 19.60 -2.81
CA ARG A 91 -21.45 20.02 -1.64
C ARG A 91 -21.50 21.55 -1.49
N THR A 92 -20.35 22.22 -1.66
CA THR A 92 -20.25 23.68 -1.59
C THR A 92 -21.04 24.37 -2.71
N ALA A 93 -21.01 23.81 -3.93
CA ALA A 93 -21.79 24.34 -5.04
C ALA A 93 -23.30 24.23 -4.76
N TRP A 94 -23.76 23.08 -4.27
CA TRP A 94 -25.17 22.88 -3.94
C TRP A 94 -25.64 23.79 -2.79
N SER A 95 -24.82 24.02 -1.76
CA SER A 95 -25.16 24.97 -0.70
C SER A 95 -25.22 26.41 -1.21
N ALA A 96 -24.30 26.81 -2.09
CA ALA A 96 -24.34 28.14 -2.71
C ALA A 96 -25.60 28.35 -3.57
N TYR A 97 -26.04 27.32 -4.31
CA TYR A 97 -27.32 27.37 -5.03
C TYR A 97 -28.52 27.46 -4.08
N ALA A 98 -28.54 26.71 -2.98
CA ALA A 98 -29.63 26.76 -2.01
C ALA A 98 -29.73 28.14 -1.33
N GLU A 99 -28.61 28.72 -0.90
CA GLU A 99 -28.57 30.08 -0.31
C GLU A 99 -28.97 31.15 -1.33
N SER A 100 -28.63 30.97 -2.62
CA SER A 100 -29.05 31.90 -3.68
C SER A 100 -30.54 31.84 -4.03
N GLN A 101 -31.23 30.70 -3.78
CA GLN A 101 -32.69 30.60 -3.96
C GLN A 101 -33.46 31.19 -2.77
N ASP A 102 -32.85 31.20 -1.58
CA ASP A 102 -33.41 31.86 -0.39
C ASP A 102 -33.35 33.39 -0.51
N TRP A 103 -32.47 33.91 -1.36
CA TRP A 103 -32.51 35.30 -1.85
C TRP A 103 -33.57 35.47 -2.95
N SER A 104 -34.84 35.24 -2.62
CA SER A 104 -35.95 35.84 -3.35
C SER A 104 -36.15 37.26 -2.83
N PRO A 105 -35.84 38.31 -3.62
CA PRO A 105 -36.20 39.67 -3.23
C PRO A 105 -37.73 39.77 -3.18
N GLU A 106 -38.28 40.00 -1.98
CA GLU A 106 -39.63 40.51 -1.83
C GLU A 106 -39.77 41.75 -2.73
N THR A 107 -40.62 41.60 -3.74
CA THR A 107 -41.05 42.63 -4.68
C THR A 107 -41.76 43.77 -3.95
N PRO A 108 -41.51 45.04 -4.28
CA PRO A 108 -42.53 46.08 -4.21
C PRO A 108 -43.42 46.09 -5.46
#